data_AF-A0A534N284-F1
#
_entry.id   AF-A0A534N284-F1
#
_cell.length_a   1.000
_cell.length_b   1.000
_cell.length_c   1.000
_cell.angle_alpha   90.00
_cell.angle_beta   90.00
_cell.angle_gamma   90.00
#
_symmetry.space_group_name_H-M   'P 1'
#
loop_
_entity.id
_entity.type
_entity.pdbx_description
1 polymer ?
#
loop_
_entity_poly.entity_id
_entity_poly.type
_entity_poly.pdbx_seq_one_letter_code
_entity_poly.pdbx_strand_id
1 'polypeptide(L)'
;MISPSENPKDFWTGLIYIFFGASSMLIARDYGMGTAIKMGPAYFPTILGGLLALIGAISVIRSFIVPGTPVGAFAFKGLILVCVSILLFGLIVRGAGLAVALPLLIIMSAVASVKFRWRPTLIMAAGLTIFCVLVFL
;
A
#
# COMPACT_ATOMS: atom_id res chain seq x y z
N MET A 1 -34.86 -5.25 2.39
CA MET A 1 -34.32 -4.20 3.27
C MET A 1 -32.84 -4.04 2.92
N ILE A 2 -32.54 -3.08 2.03
CA ILE A 2 -31.22 -2.61 1.53
C ILE A 2 -30.21 -3.68 1.03
N SER A 3 -30.14 -3.92 -0.28
CA SER A 3 -28.87 -4.27 -0.95
C SER A 3 -28.77 -3.54 -2.30
N PRO A 4 -28.35 -2.26 -2.34
CA PRO A 4 -28.39 -1.43 -3.54
C PRO A 4 -27.14 -1.57 -4.43
N SER A 5 -26.15 -2.41 -4.07
CA SER A 5 -24.93 -2.57 -4.84
C SER A 5 -24.96 -3.87 -5.63
N GLU A 6 -24.99 -3.78 -6.96
CA GLU A 6 -24.83 -4.94 -7.84
C GLU A 6 -23.39 -5.52 -7.75
N ASN A 7 -22.45 -4.76 -7.19
CA ASN A 7 -21.07 -5.17 -6.93
C ASN A 7 -20.58 -4.73 -5.53
N PRO A 8 -20.86 -5.51 -4.47
CA PRO A 8 -20.50 -5.14 -3.10
C PRO A 8 -18.98 -5.07 -2.86
N LYS A 9 -18.18 -5.81 -3.63
CA LYS A 9 -16.72 -5.78 -3.52
C LYS A 9 -16.13 -4.42 -3.88
N ASP A 10 -16.56 -3.86 -5.01
CA ASP A 10 -16.07 -2.55 -5.46
C ASP A 10 -16.57 -1.43 -4.56
N PHE A 11 -17.79 -1.56 -4.01
CA PHE A 11 -18.34 -0.62 -3.03
C PHE A 11 -17.47 -0.56 -1.76
N TRP A 12 -17.22 -1.71 -1.12
CA TRP A 12 -16.41 -1.77 0.11
C TRP A 12 -14.95 -1.38 -0.11
N THR A 13 -14.35 -1.81 -1.22
CA THR A 13 -12.98 -1.43 -1.57
C THR A 13 -12.88 0.08 -1.81
N GLY A 14 -13.86 0.65 -2.51
CA GLY A 14 -13.93 2.09 -2.76
C GLY A 14 -14.08 2.90 -1.46
N LEU A 15 -14.92 2.44 -0.54
CA LEU A 15 -15.09 3.08 0.76
C LEU A 15 -13.79 3.07 1.59
N ILE A 16 -13.06 1.95 1.60
CA ILE A 16 -11.76 1.83 2.26
C ILE A 16 -10.76 2.83 1.66
N TYR A 17 -10.68 2.93 0.33
CA TYR A 17 -9.77 3.85 -0.34
C TYR A 17 -10.09 5.31 -0.06
N ILE A 18 -11.39 5.69 -0.07
CA ILE A 18 -11.83 7.03 0.32
C ILE A 18 -11.45 7.31 1.77
N PHE A 19 -11.73 6.37 2.69
CA PHE A 19 -11.45 6.54 4.11
C PHE A 19 -9.96 6.78 4.38
N PHE A 20 -9.08 5.91 3.88
CA PHE A 20 -7.64 6.05 4.09
C PHE A 20 -7.05 7.26 3.34
N GLY A 21 -7.54 7.53 2.11
CA GLY A 21 -7.09 8.68 1.32
C GLY A 21 -7.48 10.01 1.95
N ALA A 22 -8.74 10.15 2.40
CA ALA A 22 -9.19 11.34 3.13
C ALA A 22 -8.45 11.49 4.45
N SER A 23 -8.25 10.40 5.19
CA SER A 23 -7.50 10.42 6.45
C SER A 23 -6.05 10.86 6.26
N SER A 24 -5.35 10.37 5.23
CA SER A 24 -3.97 10.81 4.94
C SER A 24 -3.92 12.29 4.59
N MET A 25 -4.89 12.79 3.82
CA MET A 25 -5.00 14.22 3.50
C MET A 25 -5.29 15.06 4.73
N LEU A 26 -6.18 14.61 5.63
CA LEU A 26 -6.52 15.32 6.87
C LEU A 26 -5.31 15.44 7.81
N ILE A 27 -4.59 14.33 8.04
CA ILE A 27 -3.38 14.31 8.87
C ILE A 27 -2.28 15.19 8.25
N ALA A 28 -2.19 15.22 6.91
CA ALA A 28 -1.18 15.98 6.21
C ALA A 28 -1.40 17.49 6.19
N ARG A 29 -2.59 18.00 6.59
CA ARG A 29 -2.91 19.43 6.53
C ARG A 29 -2.00 20.30 7.40
N ASP A 30 -1.56 19.74 8.52
CA ASP A 30 -0.70 20.46 9.48
C ASP A 30 0.78 20.40 9.09
N TYR A 31 1.14 19.68 8.03
CA TYR A 31 2.51 19.59 7.52
C TYR A 31 2.73 20.52 6.31
N GLY A 32 3.95 21.04 6.17
CA GLY A 32 4.31 21.86 5.01
C GLY A 32 4.37 21.04 3.72
N MET A 33 3.77 21.54 2.63
CA MET A 33 3.81 20.87 1.31
C MET A 33 5.18 20.93 0.62
N GLY A 34 5.98 21.96 0.87
CA GLY A 34 7.23 22.18 0.14
C GLY A 34 6.98 22.40 -1.37
N THR A 35 7.93 21.96 -2.21
CA THR A 35 7.82 22.04 -3.68
C THR A 35 7.98 20.66 -4.32
N ALA A 36 7.69 20.52 -5.62
CA ALA A 36 7.83 19.22 -6.31
C ALA A 36 9.28 18.68 -6.28
N ILE A 37 10.28 19.57 -6.24
CA ILE A 37 11.71 19.21 -6.20
C ILE A 37 12.18 18.99 -4.76
N LYS A 38 11.59 19.69 -3.78
CA LYS A 38 11.86 19.52 -2.34
C LYS A 38 10.54 19.24 -1.64
N MET A 39 10.10 17.99 -1.77
CA MET A 39 8.81 17.55 -1.24
C MET A 39 8.78 17.68 0.28
N GLY A 40 7.84 18.47 0.79
CA GLY A 40 7.58 18.56 2.22
C GLY A 40 6.83 17.33 2.73
N PRO A 41 6.74 17.12 4.06
CA PRO A 41 6.12 15.93 4.63
C PRO A 41 4.65 15.73 4.23
N ALA A 42 3.92 16.80 3.90
CA ALA A 42 2.54 16.71 3.42
C ALA A 42 2.42 16.26 1.95
N TYR A 43 3.47 16.41 1.14
CA TYR A 43 3.38 16.29 -0.32
C TYR A 43 2.90 14.90 -0.75
N PHE A 44 3.62 13.88 -0.29
CA PHE A 44 3.34 12.50 -0.65
C PHE A 44 2.00 11.99 -0.08
N PRO A 45 1.68 12.16 1.22
CA PRO A 45 0.38 11.76 1.77
C PRO A 45 -0.81 12.47 1.13
N THR A 46 -0.66 13.74 0.74
CA THR A 46 -1.76 14.52 0.13
C THR A 46 -2.04 14.04 -1.29
N ILE A 47 -1.01 13.91 -2.13
CA ILE A 47 -1.20 13.48 -3.52
C ILE A 47 -1.68 12.03 -3.58
N LEU A 48 -1.01 11.11 -2.87
CA LEU A 48 -1.47 9.72 -2.83
C LEU A 48 -2.85 9.59 -2.21
N GLY A 49 -3.15 10.36 -1.17
CA GLY A 49 -4.47 10.39 -0.54
C GLY A 49 -5.55 10.84 -1.52
N GLY A 50 -5.29 11.90 -2.30
CA GLY A 50 -6.18 12.37 -3.35
C GLY A 50 -6.39 11.35 -4.47
N LEU A 51 -5.33 10.69 -4.92
CA LEU A 51 -5.42 9.61 -5.92
C LEU A 51 -6.22 8.41 -5.38
N LEU A 52 -5.98 8.00 -4.13
CA LEU A 52 -6.73 6.94 -3.47
C LEU A 52 -8.21 7.31 -3.33
N ALA A 53 -8.53 8.53 -2.89
CA ALA A 53 -9.91 9.00 -2.78
C ALA A 53 -10.61 9.05 -4.15
N LEU A 54 -9.91 9.49 -5.20
CA LEU A 54 -10.43 9.50 -6.56
C LEU A 54 -10.73 8.09 -7.08
N ILE A 55 -9.77 7.16 -6.94
CA ILE A 55 -9.96 5.76 -7.34
C ILE A 55 -11.11 5.14 -6.54
N GLY A 56 -11.19 5.44 -5.25
CA GLY A 56 -12.27 4.96 -4.38
C GLY A 56 -13.64 5.49 -4.80
N ALA A 57 -13.75 6.78 -5.13
CA ALA A 57 -14.99 7.38 -5.64
C ALA A 57 -15.43 6.73 -6.96
N ILE A 58 -14.49 6.50 -7.88
CA ILE A 58 -14.75 5.79 -9.14
C ILE A 58 -15.23 4.36 -8.85
N SER A 59 -14.61 3.62 -7.92
CA SER A 59 -15.03 2.28 -7.52
C SER A 59 -16.45 2.26 -6.92
N VAL A 60 -16.79 3.23 -6.07
CA VAL A 60 -18.15 3.36 -5.51
C VAL A 60 -19.17 3.62 -6.61
N ILE A 61 -18.91 4.57 -7.52
CA ILE A 61 -19.82 4.85 -8.64
C ILE A 61 -19.99 3.61 -9.52
N ARG A 62 -18.90 2.92 -9.87
CA ARG A 62 -18.94 1.69 -10.66
C ARG A 62 -19.74 0.57 -9.98
N SER A 63 -19.78 0.52 -8.66
CA SER A 63 -20.50 -0.53 -7.91
C SER A 63 -22.02 -0.51 -8.10
N PHE A 64 -22.57 0.61 -8.57
CA PHE A 64 -23.99 0.81 -8.89
C PHE A 64 -24.32 0.64 -10.38
N ILE A 65 -23.31 0.57 -11.26
CA ILE A 65 -23.49 0.53 -12.72
C ILE A 65 -23.14 -0.85 -13.27
N VAL A 66 -22.19 -1.54 -12.64
CA VAL A 66 -21.64 -2.81 -13.13
C VAL A 66 -21.96 -3.90 -12.12
N PRO A 67 -22.68 -4.97 -12.52
CA PRO A 67 -22.86 -6.13 -11.67
C PRO A 67 -21.53 -6.81 -11.43
N GLY A 68 -21.30 -7.23 -10.19
CA GLY A 68 -20.01 -7.76 -9.79
C GLY A 68 -20.10 -8.89 -8.79
N THR A 69 -18.94 -9.23 -8.27
CA THR A 69 -18.76 -10.44 -7.47
C THR A 69 -18.95 -10.14 -5.98
N PRO A 70 -19.43 -11.13 -5.20
CA PRO A 70 -19.48 -11.00 -3.75
C PRO A 70 -18.08 -10.80 -3.18
N VAL A 71 -18.01 -10.22 -1.99
CA VAL A 71 -16.76 -10.06 -1.25
C VAL A 71 -16.20 -11.46 -0.95
N GLY A 72 -15.01 -11.76 -1.45
CA GLY A 72 -14.31 -13.02 -1.18
C GLY A 72 -13.78 -13.12 0.25
N ALA A 73 -13.17 -14.25 0.59
CA ALA A 73 -12.56 -14.44 1.91
C ALA A 73 -11.44 -13.42 2.17
N PHE A 74 -11.39 -12.88 3.38
CA PHE A 74 -10.32 -11.98 3.82
C PHE A 74 -8.98 -12.72 3.89
N ALA A 75 -7.96 -12.15 3.26
CA ALA A 75 -6.60 -12.71 3.22
C ALA A 75 -5.81 -12.41 4.50
N PHE A 76 -6.28 -12.87 5.66
CA PHE A 76 -5.68 -12.60 6.97
C PHE A 76 -4.19 -12.97 7.04
N LYS A 77 -3.82 -14.12 6.46
CA LYS A 77 -2.40 -14.55 6.38
C LYS A 77 -1.55 -13.50 5.67
N GLY A 78 -2.02 -12.98 4.54
CA GLY A 78 -1.30 -11.97 3.77
C GLY A 78 -1.20 -10.65 4.52
N LEU A 79 -2.30 -10.22 5.14
CA LEU A 79 -2.36 -9.01 5.94
C LEU A 79 -1.35 -9.04 7.11
N ILE A 80 -1.38 -10.10 7.92
CA ILE A 80 -0.48 -10.26 9.07
C ILE A 80 0.97 -10.30 8.60
N LEU A 81 1.27 -11.07 7.55
CA LEU A 81 2.65 -11.22 7.08
C LEU A 81 3.22 -9.90 6.55
N VAL A 82 2.44 -9.11 5.81
CA VAL A 82 2.86 -7.78 5.34
C VAL A 82 3.06 -6.82 6.50
N CYS A 83 2.11 -6.76 7.45
CA CYS A 83 2.25 -5.91 8.63
C CYS A 83 3.49 -6.26 9.47
N VAL A 84 3.71 -7.54 9.74
CA VAL A 84 4.89 -8.02 10.48
C VAL A 84 6.18 -7.70 9.73
N SER A 85 6.20 -7.85 8.39
CA SER A 85 7.36 -7.52 7.58
C SER A 85 7.73 -6.04 7.68
N ILE A 86 6.73 -5.14 7.64
CA ILE A 86 6.93 -3.69 7.78
C ILE A 86 7.45 -3.34 9.19
N LEU A 87 6.88 -3.94 10.24
CA LEU A 87 7.34 -3.71 11.62
C LEU A 87 8.77 -4.20 11.82
N LEU A 88 9.10 -5.39 11.33
CA LEU A 88 10.46 -5.94 11.39
C LEU A 88 11.45 -5.04 10.64
N PHE A 89 11.09 -4.54 9.46
CA PHE A 89 11.92 -3.58 8.72
C PHE A 89 12.21 -2.34 9.57
N GLY A 90 11.19 -1.72 10.16
CA GLY A 90 11.36 -0.51 10.98
C GLY A 90 12.26 -0.72 12.21
N LEU A 91 12.24 -1.92 12.80
CA LEU A 91 13.11 -2.28 13.92
C LEU A 91 14.54 -2.56 13.50
N ILE A 92 14.73 -3.31 12.40
CA ILE A 92 16.03 -3.81 11.96
C ILE A 92 16.84 -2.72 11.24
N VAL A 93 16.18 -1.83 10.50
CA VAL A 93 16.86 -0.84 9.63
C VAL A 93 17.81 0.08 10.40
N ARG A 94 17.50 0.41 11.66
CA ARG A 94 18.35 1.27 12.50
C ARG A 94 19.65 0.58 12.96
N GLY A 95 19.64 -0.75 13.08
CA GLY A 95 20.78 -1.52 13.58
C GLY A 95 21.58 -2.22 12.47
N ALA A 96 20.91 -3.05 11.66
CA ALA A 96 21.55 -3.85 10.60
C ALA A 96 21.68 -3.09 9.27
N GLY A 97 21.13 -1.87 9.19
CA GLY A 97 21.17 -1.03 8.01
C GLY A 97 20.25 -1.49 6.89
N LEU A 98 20.27 -0.72 5.80
CA LEU A 98 19.37 -0.87 4.66
C LEU A 98 19.62 -2.16 3.86
N ALA A 99 20.89 -2.56 3.75
CA ALA A 99 21.33 -3.72 2.99
C ALA A 99 20.75 -5.05 3.49
N VAL A 100 20.47 -5.17 4.80
CA VAL A 100 19.88 -6.36 5.41
C VAL A 100 18.37 -6.22 5.58
N ALA A 101 17.89 -5.03 5.94
CA ALA A 101 16.47 -4.80 6.20
C ALA A 101 15.61 -4.94 4.93
N LEU A 102 16.09 -4.47 3.77
CA LEU A 102 15.32 -4.52 2.52
C LEU A 102 15.12 -5.93 1.97
N PRO A 103 16.14 -6.80 1.82
CA PRO A 103 15.91 -8.18 1.37
C PRO A 103 14.92 -8.91 2.26
N LEU A 104 15.02 -8.72 3.58
CA LEU A 104 14.14 -9.36 4.55
C LEU A 104 12.69 -8.88 4.38
N LEU A 105 12.47 -7.56 4.29
CA LEU A 105 11.15 -6.98 4.00
C LEU A 105 10.54 -7.55 2.72
N ILE A 106 11.33 -7.59 1.64
CA ILE A 106 10.86 -8.00 0.31
C ILE A 106 10.52 -9.50 0.30
N ILE A 107 11.40 -10.35 0.83
CA ILE A 107 11.18 -11.81 0.86
C ILE A 107 9.98 -12.15 1.74
N MET A 108 9.89 -11.60 2.95
CA MET A 108 8.78 -11.85 3.85
C MET A 108 7.45 -11.37 3.27
N SER A 109 7.42 -10.19 2.65
CA SER A 109 6.22 -9.68 1.98
C SER A 109 5.84 -10.52 0.76
N ALA A 110 6.83 -11.02 0.00
CA ALA A 110 6.57 -11.84 -1.18
C ALA A 110 5.92 -13.19 -0.84
N VAL A 111 6.22 -13.77 0.33
CA VAL A 111 5.60 -15.02 0.81
C VAL A 111 4.09 -14.86 1.07
N ALA A 112 3.58 -13.63 1.23
CA ALA A 112 2.14 -13.38 1.33
C ALA A 112 1.42 -13.57 0.00
N SER A 113 2.14 -13.51 -1.13
CA SER A 113 1.55 -13.61 -2.46
C SER A 113 1.21 -15.05 -2.84
N VAL A 114 0.01 -15.26 -3.36
CA VAL A 114 -0.44 -16.57 -3.91
C VAL A 114 0.40 -16.97 -5.14
N LYS A 115 1.03 -16.00 -5.82
CA LYS A 115 1.86 -16.21 -7.02
C LYS A 115 3.37 -16.21 -6.71
N PHE A 116 3.74 -16.53 -5.47
CA PHE A 116 5.13 -16.49 -5.02
C PHE A 116 6.05 -17.39 -5.84
N ARG A 117 7.19 -16.84 -6.27
CA ARG A 117 8.25 -17.55 -7.00
C ARG A 117 9.61 -17.08 -6.51
N TRP A 118 10.42 -18.00 -5.99
CA TRP A 118 11.73 -17.69 -5.40
C TRP A 118 12.69 -16.95 -6.35
N ARG A 119 12.79 -17.37 -7.61
CA ARG A 119 13.73 -16.76 -8.57
C ARG A 119 13.40 -15.28 -8.85
N PRO A 120 12.18 -14.91 -9.32
CA PRO A 120 11.82 -13.51 -9.50
C PRO A 120 11.90 -12.69 -8.21
N THR A 121 11.50 -13.27 -7.07
CA THR A 121 11.56 -12.56 -5.78
C THR A 121 12.99 -12.23 -5.38
N LEU A 122 13.94 -13.16 -5.50
CA LEU A 122 15.34 -12.91 -5.18
C LEU A 122 15.97 -11.88 -6.12
N ILE A 123 15.64 -11.92 -7.41
CA ILE A 123 16.10 -10.92 -8.39
C ILE A 123 15.56 -9.53 -8.03
N MET A 124 14.27 -9.42 -7.72
CA MET A 124 13.65 -8.16 -7.29
C MET A 124 14.25 -7.66 -5.96
N ALA A 125 14.46 -8.56 -4.99
CA ALA A 125 15.06 -8.23 -3.70
C ALA A 125 16.48 -7.70 -3.87
N ALA A 126 17.32 -8.40 -4.65
CA ALA A 126 18.68 -7.98 -4.93
C ALA A 126 18.70 -6.64 -5.69
N GLY A 127 17.93 -6.51 -6.76
CA GLY A 127 17.88 -5.29 -7.58
C GLY A 127 17.44 -4.06 -6.79
N LEU A 128 16.34 -4.16 -6.04
CA LEU A 128 15.86 -3.05 -5.18
C LEU A 128 16.86 -2.73 -4.08
N THR A 129 17.44 -3.75 -3.43
CA THR A 129 18.41 -3.53 -2.34
C THR A 129 19.66 -2.83 -2.85
N ILE A 130 20.23 -3.29 -3.97
CA ILE A 130 21.40 -2.66 -4.59
C ILE A 130 21.09 -1.22 -4.97
N PHE A 131 19.97 -0.98 -5.65
CA PHE A 131 19.56 0.37 -6.04
C PHE A 131 19.42 1.29 -4.82
N CYS A 132 18.72 0.87 -3.77
CA CYS A 132 18.55 1.69 -2.58
C CYS A 132 19.88 1.91 -1.84
N VAL A 133 20.73 0.89 -1.74
CA VAL A 133 22.08 1.06 -1.15
C VAL A 133 22.87 2.11 -1.94
N LEU A 134 22.88 2.07 -3.26
CA LEU A 134 23.63 3.04 -4.09
C LEU A 134 23.08 4.46 -4.04
N VAL A 135 21.79 4.64 -3.76
CA VAL A 135 21.15 5.97 -3.70
C VAL A 135 21.25 6.58 -2.31
N PHE A 136 21.19 5.75 -1.26
CA PHE A 136 21.11 6.22 0.14
C PHE A 136 22.43 6.14 0.91
N LEU A 137 23.40 5.34 0.46
CA LEU A 137 24.77 5.26 0.99
C LEU A 137 25.76 5.84 -0.03
#